data_AF-A0A355RI72-F1
#
_entry.id   AF-A0A355RI72-F1
#
_cell.length_a   1.000
_cell.length_b   1.000
_cell.length_c   1.000
_cell.angle_alpha   90.00
_cell.angle_beta   90.00
_cell.angle_gamma   90.00
#
_symmetry.space_group_name_H-M   'P 1'
#
loop_
_entity.id
_entity.type
_entity.pdbx_description
1 polymer ?
#
loop_
_entity_poly.entity_id
_entity_poly.type
_entity_poly.pdbx_seq_one_letter_code
_entity_poly.pdbx_strand_id
1 'polypeptide(L)'
;DVANTDQLLRHFEEAEAECAAILEQDHIDPKTQKRIIMAHPAYDQCIKASHLFNLLDARGVISVTERQAYIGRVRALAKQCADAFVLTAAGGQTQ
;
A
#
# COMPACT_ATOMS: atom_id res chain seq x y z
N ASP A 1 1.87 23.83 -9.21
CA ASP A 1 1.03 23.84 -10.43
C ASP A 1 1.48 22.97 -11.60
N VAL A 2 2.65 22.32 -11.55
CA VAL A 2 3.20 21.58 -12.71
C VAL A 2 2.92 20.06 -12.68
N ALA A 3 2.75 19.45 -11.50
CA ALA A 3 2.59 18.00 -11.41
C ALA A 3 1.33 17.52 -12.16
N ASN A 4 1.50 16.52 -13.02
CA ASN A 4 0.45 15.96 -13.87
C ASN A 4 -0.48 15.07 -13.03
N THR A 5 -1.72 15.52 -12.82
CA THR A 5 -2.69 14.88 -11.93
C THR A 5 -3.19 13.54 -12.47
N ASP A 6 -3.30 13.38 -13.79
CA ASP A 6 -3.73 12.13 -14.40
C ASP A 6 -2.67 11.03 -14.20
N GLN A 7 -1.38 11.39 -14.28
CA GLN A 7 -0.29 10.47 -13.96
C GLN A 7 -0.28 10.12 -12.47
N LEU A 8 -0.47 11.12 -11.60
CA LEU A 8 -0.51 10.88 -10.15
C LEU A 8 -1.67 9.95 -9.75
N LEU A 9 -2.85 10.11 -10.36
CA LEU A 9 -4.00 9.24 -10.15
C LEU A 9 -3.69 7.80 -10.58
N ARG A 10 -3.17 7.59 -11.79
CA ARG A 10 -2.79 6.25 -12.26
C ARG A 10 -1.75 5.60 -11.35
N HIS A 11 -0.70 6.32 -10.97
CA HIS A 11 0.32 5.79 -10.07
C HIS A 11 -0.25 5.45 -8.68
N PHE A 12 -1.28 6.19 -8.22
CA PHE A 12 -1.94 5.88 -6.95
C PHE A 12 -2.66 4.53 -7.06
N GLU A 13 -3.44 4.34 -8.12
CA GLU A 13 -4.19 3.10 -8.39
C GLU A 13 -3.25 1.91 -8.58
N GLU A 14 -2.15 2.09 -9.32
CA GLU A 14 -1.11 1.06 -9.49
C GLU A 14 -0.45 0.70 -8.17
N ALA A 15 -0.10 1.68 -7.32
CA ALA A 15 0.50 1.42 -6.01
C ALA A 15 -0.48 0.70 -5.08
N GLU A 16 -1.77 1.07 -5.09
CA GLU A 16 -2.81 0.37 -4.34
C GLU A 16 -2.96 -1.08 -4.80
N ALA A 17 -3.07 -1.30 -6.11
CA ALA A 17 -3.22 -2.63 -6.69
C ALA A 17 -1.99 -3.52 -6.42
N GLU A 18 -0.78 -2.97 -6.57
CA GLU A 18 0.46 -3.70 -6.29
C GLU A 18 0.60 -4.05 -4.81
N CYS A 19 0.22 -3.14 -3.91
CA CYS A 19 0.18 -3.44 -2.47
C CYS A 19 -0.71 -4.66 -2.18
N ALA A 20 -1.92 -4.69 -2.76
CA ALA A 20 -2.86 -5.81 -2.59
C ALA A 20 -2.30 -7.10 -3.21
N ALA A 21 -1.79 -7.03 -4.44
CA ALA A 21 -1.23 -8.18 -5.15
C ALA A 21 -0.05 -8.83 -4.42
N ILE A 22 0.81 -8.02 -3.77
CA ILE A 22 1.91 -8.53 -2.93
C ILE A 22 1.36 -9.25 -1.70
N LEU A 23 0.33 -8.70 -1.05
CA LEU A 23 -0.28 -9.29 0.15
C LEU A 23 -1.03 -10.59 -0.14
N GLU A 24 -1.49 -10.78 -1.38
CA GLU A 24 -2.18 -11.99 -1.84
C GLU A 24 -1.23 -13.14 -2.22
N GLN A 25 0.08 -12.91 -2.29
CA GLN A 25 1.05 -13.96 -2.60
C GLN A 25 1.09 -15.04 -1.51
N ASP A 26 1.38 -16.27 -1.91
CA ASP A 26 1.63 -17.36 -0.96
C ASP A 26 2.79 -16.98 -0.04
N HIS A 27 2.64 -17.31 1.24
CA HIS A 27 3.67 -17.12 2.25
C HIS A 27 4.84 -18.08 2.08
N ILE A 28 4.74 -19.12 1.24
CA ILE A 28 5.84 -20.04 0.94
C ILE A 28 6.53 -19.61 -0.36
N ASP A 29 7.80 -19.24 -0.26
CA ASP A 29 8.60 -18.91 -1.44
C ASP A 29 8.80 -20.16 -2.30
N PRO A 30 8.37 -20.18 -3.57
CA PRO A 30 8.49 -21.34 -4.44
C PRO A 30 9.95 -21.74 -4.71
N LYS A 31 10.90 -20.81 -4.63
CA LYS A 31 12.33 -21.06 -4.91
C LYS A 31 13.06 -21.62 -3.71
N THR A 32 12.79 -21.07 -2.52
CA THR A 32 13.54 -21.43 -1.29
C THR A 32 12.76 -22.34 -0.35
N GLN A 33 11.46 -22.54 -0.57
CA GLN A 33 10.53 -23.28 0.29
C GLN A 33 10.45 -22.72 1.73
N LYS A 34 10.88 -21.48 1.93
CA LYS A 34 10.83 -20.79 3.21
C LYS A 34 9.51 -20.04 3.34
N ARG A 35 8.99 -19.96 4.56
CA ARG A 35 7.87 -19.08 4.90
C ARG A 35 8.37 -17.63 4.98
N ILE A 36 7.98 -16.80 4.02
CA ILE A 36 8.32 -15.38 3.91
C ILE A 36 7.01 -14.60 3.71
N ILE A 37 6.66 -13.75 4.68
CA ILE A 37 5.52 -12.83 4.55
C ILE A 37 6.01 -11.54 3.91
N MET A 38 5.43 -11.16 2.78
CA MET A 38 5.86 -9.99 1.99
C MET A 38 5.31 -8.65 2.54
N ALA A 39 5.26 -8.51 3.86
CA ALA A 39 4.71 -7.33 4.52
C ALA A 39 5.49 -6.04 4.21
N HIS A 40 6.83 -6.10 4.16
CA HIS A 40 7.64 -4.91 3.87
C HIS A 40 7.49 -4.42 2.43
N PRO A 41 7.60 -5.28 1.38
CA PRO A 41 7.35 -4.85 0.00
C PRO A 41 5.93 -4.28 -0.20
N ALA A 42 4.92 -4.87 0.42
CA ALA A 42 3.55 -4.33 0.39
C ALA A 42 3.48 -2.94 1.04
N TYR A 43 4.13 -2.78 2.21
CA TYR A 43 4.14 -1.52 2.92
C TYR A 43 4.83 -0.39 2.14
N ASP A 44 5.87 -0.68 1.37
CA ASP A 44 6.49 0.31 0.48
C ASP A 44 5.50 0.85 -0.56
N GLN A 45 4.64 0.00 -1.12
CA GLN A 45 3.56 0.43 -2.02
C GLN A 45 2.49 1.24 -1.29
N CYS A 46 2.14 0.87 -0.06
CA CYS A 46 1.25 1.66 0.79
C CYS A 46 1.81 3.08 1.05
N ILE A 47 3.11 3.20 1.35
CA ILE A 47 3.77 4.51 1.53
C ILE A 47 3.77 5.30 0.23
N LYS A 48 4.03 4.65 -0.91
CA LYS A 48 3.95 5.28 -2.24
C LYS A 48 2.55 5.83 -2.52
N ALA A 49 1.49 5.05 -2.27
CA ALA A 49 0.12 5.50 -2.40
C ALA A 49 -0.19 6.70 -1.49
N SER A 50 0.26 6.66 -0.22
CA SER A 50 0.11 7.79 0.71
C SER A 50 0.77 9.06 0.21
N HIS A 51 1.99 8.95 -0.34
CA HIS A 51 2.70 10.09 -0.91
C HIS A 51 2.00 10.67 -2.14
N LEU A 52 1.54 9.81 -3.06
CA LEU A 52 0.81 10.23 -4.26
C LEU A 52 -0.50 10.93 -3.91
N PHE A 53 -1.22 10.44 -2.90
CA PHE A 53 -2.40 11.14 -2.36
C PHE A 53 -2.05 12.55 -1.88
N ASN A 54 -0.95 12.73 -1.13
CA ASN A 54 -0.54 14.06 -0.67
C ASN A 54 -0.25 15.02 -1.84
N LEU A 55 0.35 14.52 -2.93
CA LEU A 55 0.58 15.33 -4.13
C LEU A 55 -0.74 15.71 -4.82
N LEU A 56 -1.71 14.80 -4.89
CA LEU A 56 -3.04 15.08 -5.43
C LEU A 56 -3.83 16.09 -4.56
N ASP A 57 -3.80 15.93 -3.24
CA ASP A 57 -4.42 16.85 -2.26
C ASP A 57 -3.81 18.26 -2.41
N ALA A 58 -2.48 18.35 -2.49
CA ALA A 58 -1.77 19.62 -2.70
C ALA A 58 -2.04 20.26 -4.07
N ARG A 59 -2.39 19.48 -5.10
CA ARG A 59 -2.82 20.00 -6.40
C ARG A 59 -4.24 20.57 -6.36
N GLY A 60 -5.01 20.32 -5.31
CA GLY A 60 -6.38 20.82 -5.15
C GLY A 60 -7.39 20.14 -6.09
N VAL A 61 -7.02 19.00 -6.69
CA VAL A 61 -7.91 18.25 -7.59
C VAL A 61 -8.83 17.26 -6.85
N ILE A 62 -8.61 17.05 -5.56
CA ILE A 62 -9.41 16.18 -4.70
C ILE A 62 -10.39 17.05 -3.90
N SER A 63 -11.70 16.80 -4.05
CA SER A 63 -12.74 17.43 -3.23
C SER A 63 -12.71 16.94 -1.78
N VAL A 64 -13.38 17.66 -0.88
CA VAL A 64 -13.45 17.28 0.55
C VAL A 64 -14.01 15.87 0.74
N THR A 65 -15.02 15.48 -0.06
CA THR A 65 -15.63 14.14 -0.01
C THR A 65 -14.66 13.08 -0.52
N GLU A 66 -14.01 13.32 -1.66
CA GLU A 66 -13.02 12.40 -2.22
C GLU A 66 -11.82 12.22 -1.28
N ARG A 67 -11.40 13.30 -0.60
CA ARG A 67 -10.30 13.26 0.36
C ARG A 67 -10.52 12.22 1.46
N GLN A 68 -11.75 12.13 1.99
CA GLN A 68 -12.09 11.11 2.99
C GLN A 68 -12.00 9.70 2.41
N ALA A 69 -12.44 9.50 1.15
CA ALA A 69 -12.34 8.21 0.47
C ALA A 69 -10.88 7.78 0.25
N TYR A 70 -10.00 8.67 -0.22
CA TYR A 70 -8.57 8.37 -0.39
C TYR A 70 -7.87 8.08 0.93
N ILE A 71 -8.18 8.83 1.99
CA ILE A 71 -7.67 8.55 3.34
C ILE A 71 -8.12 7.16 3.82
N GLY A 72 -9.37 6.79 3.55
CA GLY A 72 -9.90 5.46 3.85
C GLY A 72 -9.14 4.34 3.13
N ARG A 73 -8.88 4.51 1.83
CA ARG A 73 -8.09 3.58 0.99
C ARG A 73 -6.68 3.37 1.54
N VAL A 74 -5.94 4.46 1.78
CA VAL A 74 -4.57 4.37 2.34
C VAL A 74 -4.56 3.73 3.74
N ARG A 75 -5.56 4.03 4.57
CA ARG A 75 -5.70 3.38 5.89
C ARG A 75 -5.99 1.88 5.78
N ALA A 76 -6.78 1.46 4.81
CA ALA A 76 -7.06 0.04 4.57
C ALA A 76 -5.77 -0.70 4.17
N LEU A 77 -4.98 -0.15 3.26
CA LEU A 77 -3.67 -0.71 2.88
C LEU A 77 -2.73 -0.82 4.09
N ALA A 78 -2.61 0.26 4.87
CA ALA A 78 -1.75 0.28 6.05
C ALA A 78 -2.17 -0.78 7.08
N LYS A 79 -3.48 -0.95 7.30
CA LYS A 79 -4.02 -2.00 8.16
C LYS A 79 -3.67 -3.39 7.65
N GLN A 80 -3.89 -3.66 6.36
CA GLN A 80 -3.55 -4.97 5.78
C GLN A 80 -2.05 -5.28 5.87
N CYS A 81 -1.19 -4.29 5.66
CA CYS A 81 0.25 -4.42 5.85
C CYS A 81 0.61 -4.74 7.31
N ALA A 82 -0.06 -4.09 8.27
CA ALA A 82 0.13 -4.38 9.70
C ALA A 82 -0.36 -5.79 10.07
N ASP A 83 -1.52 -6.20 9.56
CA ASP A 83 -2.08 -7.55 9.74
C ASP A 83 -1.13 -8.61 9.16
N ALA A 84 -0.48 -8.35 8.03
CA ALA A 84 0.55 -9.23 7.48
C ALA A 84 1.84 -9.20 8.32
N PHE A 85 2.26 -8.03 8.82
CA PHE A 85 3.48 -7.89 9.60
C PHE A 85 3.45 -8.71 10.89
N VAL A 86 2.31 -8.78 11.59
CA VAL A 86 2.18 -9.59 12.82
C VAL A 86 2.33 -11.09 12.57
N LEU A 87 2.22 -11.56 11.31
CA LEU A 87 2.50 -12.93 10.90
C LEU A 87 4.00 -13.19 10.62
N THR A 88 4.86 -12.19 10.79
CA THR A 88 6.31 -12.35 10.67
C THR A 88 6.92 -12.68 12.03
N ALA A 89 8.12 -13.25 12.04
CA ALA A 89 8.88 -13.44 13.29
C ALA A 89 9.16 -12.10 13.99
N ALA A 90 9.44 -11.04 13.23
CA ALA A 90 9.65 -9.70 13.77
C ALA A 90 8.37 -9.08 14.38
N GLY A 91 7.20 -9.46 13.85
CA GLY A 91 5.89 -9.05 14.35
C GLY A 91 5.39 -9.85 15.57
N GLY A 92 6.20 -10.77 16.08
CA GLY A 92 5.89 -11.56 17.28
C GLY A 92 5.23 -12.91 17.01
N GLN A 93 5.10 -13.35 15.75
CA GLN A 93 4.69 -14.73 15.49
C GLN A 93 5.81 -15.70 15.86
N THR A 94 5.69 -16.33 17.03
CA THR A 94 6.45 -17.54 17.39
C THR A 94 5.89 -18.73 16.62
N GLN A 95 6.78 -19.47 15.94
CA GLN A 95 6.46 -20.73 15.27
C GLN A 95 5.98 -21.79 16.26
#